data_AF-A0A4V1IQF2-F1
#
_entry.id   AF-A0A4V1IQF2-F1
#
_cell.length_a   1.000
_cell.length_b   1.000
_cell.length_c   1.000
_cell.angle_alpha   90.00
_cell.angle_beta   90.00
_cell.angle_gamma   90.00
#
_symmetry.space_group_name_H-M   'P 1'
#
loop_
_entity.id
_entity.type
_entity.pdbx_description
1 polymer ?
#
loop_
_entity_poly.entity_id
_entity_poly.type
_entity_poly.pdbx_seq_one_letter_code
_entity_poly.pdbx_strand_id
1 'polypeptide(L)'
;DQFHTLDTAVWSHSVTLGGGGNFEFEWYTNNRSNSFVHEGVLYLQPTLTSENIGEANVEDGFTLDIWGNEPSYQCTGNAFSGCSRSSGGGNIINPIQSAQIRTADSVNIKFGRVEVRAKLPKGDWIWPAIWLLPRHGAYGPWPASGEIDIMESRGNLNYPAEYGGGVNTMGSTLHWGPSYTYNR
;
A
#
# COMPACT_ATOMS: atom_id res chain seq x y z
N ASP A 1 -4.16 -17.49 5.95
CA ASP A 1 -2.73 -17.74 6.22
C ASP A 1 -2.49 -17.59 7.72
N GLN A 2 -1.65 -18.42 8.32
CA GLN A 2 -1.24 -18.31 9.72
C GLN A 2 0.15 -17.66 9.87
N PHE A 3 0.76 -17.25 8.75
CA PHE A 3 2.05 -16.56 8.69
C PHE A 3 3.15 -17.25 9.49
N HIS A 4 3.30 -18.58 9.33
CA HIS A 4 4.51 -19.27 9.79
C HIS A 4 5.74 -18.82 8.97
N THR A 5 5.52 -18.55 7.70
CA THR A 5 6.42 -17.89 6.75
C THR A 5 5.60 -16.97 5.85
N LEU A 6 6.26 -16.12 5.06
CA LEU A 6 5.57 -15.37 4.01
C LEU A 6 5.52 -16.24 2.74
N ASP A 7 4.36 -16.85 2.48
CA ASP A 7 4.15 -17.69 1.31
C ASP A 7 3.98 -16.86 0.03
N THR A 8 5.02 -16.85 -0.80
CA THR A 8 5.05 -16.09 -2.07
C THR A 8 4.22 -16.72 -3.18
N ALA A 9 3.67 -17.93 -2.98
CA ALA A 9 2.67 -18.48 -3.89
C ALA A 9 1.28 -17.88 -3.62
N VAL A 10 1.05 -17.35 -2.41
CA VAL A 10 -0.20 -16.70 -2.00
C VAL A 10 -0.08 -15.19 -2.06
N TRP A 11 0.99 -14.62 -1.52
CA TRP A 11 1.14 -13.17 -1.39
C TRP A 11 2.22 -12.65 -2.35
N SER A 12 1.85 -11.68 -3.18
CA SER A 12 2.80 -10.90 -3.98
C SER A 12 2.86 -9.46 -3.46
N HIS A 13 3.96 -8.76 -3.73
CA HIS A 13 4.13 -7.37 -3.35
C HIS A 13 3.69 -6.43 -4.47
N SER A 14 3.19 -5.26 -4.07
CA SER A 14 3.23 -4.09 -4.93
C SER A 14 4.61 -3.45 -4.85
N VAL A 15 5.15 -3.04 -5.99
CA VAL A 15 6.46 -2.39 -6.11
C VAL A 15 6.29 -1.15 -6.98
N THR A 16 6.12 0.03 -6.37
CA THR A 16 5.85 1.27 -7.10
C THR A 16 6.01 2.50 -6.22
N LEU A 17 6.41 3.62 -6.84
CA LEU A 17 6.44 4.99 -6.29
C LEU A 17 5.18 5.81 -6.61
N GLY A 18 4.18 5.20 -7.27
CA GLY A 18 3.07 5.88 -7.93
C GLY A 18 2.02 6.52 -7.02
N GLY A 19 2.11 6.34 -5.70
CA GLY A 19 1.27 7.04 -4.72
C GLY A 19 -0.17 6.56 -4.60
N GLY A 20 -0.47 5.31 -5.02
CA GLY A 20 -1.73 4.61 -4.72
C GLY A 20 -3.02 5.20 -5.30
N GLY A 21 -2.95 6.31 -6.05
CA GLY A 21 -4.12 7.09 -6.47
C GLY A 21 -4.56 8.15 -5.45
N ASN A 22 -3.95 8.19 -4.26
CA ASN A 22 -4.26 9.12 -3.18
C ASN A 22 -3.14 10.14 -2.91
N PHE A 23 -2.16 10.25 -3.82
CA PHE A 23 -0.95 11.04 -3.64
C PHE A 23 -0.16 10.62 -2.38
N GLU A 24 -0.13 9.31 -2.14
CA GLU A 24 0.62 8.70 -1.03
C GLU A 24 2.13 8.99 -1.19
N PHE A 25 2.79 9.30 -0.08
CA PHE A 25 4.19 9.75 -0.10
C PHE A 25 5.18 8.60 0.04
N GLU A 26 4.74 7.41 0.44
CA GLU A 26 5.58 6.23 0.49
C GLU A 26 5.74 5.60 -0.89
N TRP A 27 6.71 4.70 -1.01
CA TRP A 27 6.74 3.73 -2.09
C TRP A 27 6.70 2.32 -1.54
N TYR A 28 5.99 1.44 -2.23
CA TYR A 28 5.89 0.04 -1.84
C TYR A 28 7.07 -0.74 -2.39
N THR A 29 7.64 -1.61 -1.56
CA THR A 29 8.81 -2.42 -1.91
C THR A 29 8.72 -3.84 -1.35
N ASN A 30 9.40 -4.78 -2.00
CA ASN A 30 9.61 -6.14 -1.50
C ASN A 30 10.92 -6.24 -0.70
N ASN A 31 11.08 -5.39 0.31
CA ASN A 31 12.21 -5.44 1.23
C ASN A 31 11.78 -6.09 2.56
N ARG A 32 12.65 -6.93 3.13
CA ARG A 32 12.41 -7.60 4.41
C ARG A 32 12.52 -6.66 5.62
N SER A 33 13.03 -5.45 5.46
CA SER A 33 12.87 -4.38 6.44
C SER A 33 11.44 -3.84 6.50
N ASN A 34 10.67 -3.97 5.41
CA ASN A 34 9.31 -3.45 5.31
C ASN A 34 8.21 -4.51 5.40
N SER A 35 8.51 -5.74 5.02
CA SER A 35 7.57 -6.87 5.13
C SER A 35 8.28 -8.14 5.53
N PHE A 36 7.97 -8.66 6.72
CA PHE A 36 8.58 -9.87 7.25
C PHE A 36 7.63 -10.59 8.19
N VAL A 37 7.89 -11.88 8.39
CA VAL A 37 7.18 -12.70 9.36
C VAL A 37 8.08 -12.90 10.57
N HIS A 38 7.55 -12.66 11.76
CA HIS A 38 8.21 -12.93 13.02
C HIS A 38 7.19 -13.50 14.01
N GLU A 39 7.53 -14.64 14.63
CA GLU A 39 6.68 -15.31 15.63
C GLU A 39 5.23 -15.54 15.20
N GLY A 40 5.00 -15.92 13.94
CA GLY A 40 3.64 -16.18 13.43
C GLY A 40 2.85 -14.93 13.04
N VAL A 41 3.49 -13.76 13.00
CA VAL A 41 2.85 -12.48 12.68
C VAL A 41 3.54 -11.87 11.47
N LEU A 42 2.74 -11.45 10.49
CA LEU A 42 3.20 -10.58 9.41
C LEU A 42 3.32 -9.15 9.92
N TYR A 43 4.49 -8.57 9.72
CA TYR A 43 4.77 -7.16 9.98
C TYR A 43 4.84 -6.42 8.65
N LEU A 44 4.10 -5.33 8.54
CA LEU A 44 4.27 -4.30 7.52
C LEU A 44 4.80 -3.06 8.24
N GLN A 45 6.07 -2.76 8.03
CA GLN A 45 6.81 -1.75 8.79
C GLN A 45 7.35 -0.67 7.86
N PRO A 46 6.94 0.60 8.02
CA PRO A 46 7.54 1.67 7.24
C PRO A 46 8.98 1.94 7.71
N THR A 47 9.85 2.31 6.77
CA THR A 47 11.23 2.75 7.03
C THR A 47 11.53 4.03 6.25
N LEU A 48 12.57 4.76 6.62
CA LEU A 48 12.98 5.95 5.89
C LEU A 48 13.72 5.55 4.61
N THR A 49 13.38 6.17 3.48
CA THR A 49 14.12 5.95 2.22
C THR A 49 15.57 6.43 2.35
N SER A 50 15.82 7.49 3.13
CA SER A 50 17.16 8.03 3.36
C SER A 50 18.09 7.08 4.12
N GLU A 51 17.57 6.06 4.81
CA GLU A 51 18.41 5.00 5.41
C GLU A 51 19.13 4.17 4.34
N ASN A 52 18.58 4.08 3.13
CA ASN A 52 19.14 3.27 2.03
C ASN A 52 19.92 4.11 1.02
N ILE A 53 19.44 5.31 0.70
CA ILE A 53 20.06 6.15 -0.34
C ILE A 53 20.71 7.42 0.20
N GLY A 54 20.55 7.75 1.48
CA GLY A 54 21.02 9.00 2.08
C GLY A 54 20.08 10.18 1.82
N GLU A 55 20.03 11.12 2.76
CA GLU A 55 19.12 12.28 2.71
C GLU A 55 19.35 13.14 1.46
N ALA A 56 20.62 13.40 1.10
CA ALA A 56 20.96 14.19 -0.08
C ALA A 56 20.34 13.63 -1.37
N ASN A 57 20.32 12.30 -1.51
CA ASN A 57 19.74 11.64 -2.69
C ASN A 57 18.21 11.64 -2.66
N VAL A 58 17.58 11.66 -1.48
CA VAL A 58 16.13 11.86 -1.39
C VAL A 58 15.76 13.25 -1.90
N GLU A 59 16.57 14.26 -1.59
CA GLU A 59 16.26 15.67 -1.84
C GLU A 59 16.65 16.17 -3.24
N ASP A 60 17.82 15.80 -3.78
CA ASP A 60 18.30 16.37 -5.04
C ASP A 60 19.27 15.46 -5.82
N GLY A 61 19.28 15.61 -7.15
CA GLY A 61 20.32 15.06 -8.03
C GLY A 61 20.40 13.53 -8.14
N PHE A 62 19.42 12.77 -7.66
CA PHE A 62 19.42 11.31 -7.69
C PHE A 62 18.26 10.76 -8.50
N THR A 63 18.46 9.61 -9.15
CA THR A 63 17.39 8.86 -9.82
C THR A 63 17.26 7.50 -9.16
N LEU A 64 16.12 7.25 -8.52
CA LEU A 64 15.74 5.95 -8.01
C LEU A 64 15.05 5.15 -9.12
N ASP A 65 15.71 4.12 -9.64
CA ASP A 65 15.17 3.17 -10.61
C ASP A 65 14.78 1.87 -9.89
N ILE A 66 13.51 1.47 -10.04
CA ILE A 66 12.96 0.24 -9.45
C ILE A 66 12.28 -0.65 -10.49
N TRP A 67 12.64 -0.52 -11.78
CA TRP A 67 12.05 -1.37 -12.83
C TRP A 67 12.14 -2.85 -12.51
N GLY A 68 13.27 -3.25 -11.89
CA GLY A 68 13.51 -4.60 -11.41
C GLY A 68 13.74 -5.60 -12.55
N ASN A 69 14.63 -6.56 -12.32
CA ASN A 69 14.97 -7.58 -13.31
C ASN A 69 14.50 -8.99 -12.89
N GLU A 70 13.84 -9.10 -11.74
CA GLU A 70 13.37 -10.35 -11.16
C GLU A 70 11.88 -10.25 -10.85
N PRO A 71 11.08 -11.32 -11.03
CA PRO A 71 9.63 -11.26 -10.87
C PRO A 71 9.16 -10.70 -9.51
N SER A 72 9.91 -10.96 -8.44
CA SER A 72 9.56 -10.51 -7.08
C SER A 72 9.92 -9.04 -6.81
N TYR A 73 10.73 -8.42 -7.65
CA TYR A 73 11.18 -7.03 -7.53
C TYR A 73 10.73 -6.16 -8.71
N GLN A 74 10.04 -6.76 -9.68
CA GLN A 74 9.57 -6.05 -10.85
C GLN A 74 8.56 -4.98 -10.45
N CYS A 75 8.74 -3.78 -10.98
CA CYS A 75 7.81 -2.69 -10.76
C CYS A 75 6.39 -3.08 -11.21
N THR A 76 5.41 -2.89 -10.32
CA THR A 76 4.02 -3.30 -10.55
C THR A 76 3.14 -2.19 -11.12
N GLY A 77 3.65 -0.96 -11.23
CA GLY A 77 2.89 0.16 -11.79
C GLY A 77 3.76 1.39 -12.07
N ASN A 78 3.79 1.83 -13.33
CA ASN A 78 4.59 2.99 -13.77
C ASN A 78 3.80 4.31 -13.83
N ALA A 79 2.55 4.34 -13.35
CA ALA A 79 1.82 5.60 -13.27
C ALA A 79 2.56 6.58 -12.33
N PHE A 80 2.53 7.88 -12.64
CA PHE A 80 3.13 8.95 -11.82
C PHE A 80 4.61 8.72 -11.46
N SER A 81 5.43 8.32 -12.45
CA SER A 81 6.85 8.00 -12.25
C SER A 81 7.05 6.85 -11.26
N GLY A 82 6.15 5.86 -11.33
CA GLY A 82 6.05 4.77 -10.37
C GLY A 82 7.16 3.74 -10.44
N CYS A 83 7.91 3.66 -11.54
CA CYS A 83 9.05 2.73 -11.67
C CYS A 83 10.42 3.41 -11.71
N SER A 84 10.45 4.73 -11.91
CA SER A 84 11.68 5.53 -11.88
C SER A 84 11.35 6.97 -11.54
N ARG A 85 12.00 7.52 -10.51
CA ARG A 85 11.77 8.89 -10.03
C ARG A 85 13.09 9.58 -9.77
N SER A 86 13.19 10.85 -10.18
CA SER A 86 14.36 11.68 -9.93
C SER A 86 14.04 12.77 -8.91
N SER A 87 14.95 12.98 -7.97
CA SER A 87 14.96 14.13 -7.08
C SER A 87 15.64 15.32 -7.76
N GLY A 88 15.28 16.52 -7.31
CA GLY A 88 15.74 17.80 -7.84
C GLY A 88 14.68 18.60 -8.59
N GLY A 89 14.95 19.89 -8.76
CA GLY A 89 14.01 20.83 -9.38
C GLY A 89 12.69 20.99 -8.60
N GLY A 90 12.72 20.76 -7.28
CA GLY A 90 11.54 20.79 -6.41
C GLY A 90 10.83 19.45 -6.20
N ASN A 91 11.33 18.37 -6.81
CA ASN A 91 10.84 17.00 -6.57
C ASN A 91 11.77 16.27 -5.59
N ILE A 92 11.19 15.37 -4.80
CA ILE A 92 11.94 14.46 -3.92
C ILE A 92 11.62 13.02 -4.27
N ILE A 93 12.53 12.11 -3.92
CA ILE A 93 12.19 10.68 -3.84
C ILE A 93 11.19 10.49 -2.69
N ASN A 94 10.25 9.55 -2.84
CA ASN A 94 9.30 9.17 -1.79
C ASN A 94 10.06 8.96 -0.46
N PRO A 95 9.82 9.77 0.58
CA PRO A 95 10.67 9.78 1.77
C PRO A 95 10.51 8.51 2.63
N ILE A 96 9.42 7.76 2.43
CA ILE A 96 9.10 6.55 3.17
C ILE A 96 9.08 5.33 2.25
N GLN A 97 9.60 4.22 2.74
CA GLN A 97 9.39 2.89 2.16
C GLN A 97 8.35 2.16 3.00
N SER A 98 7.43 1.46 2.35
CA SER A 98 6.43 0.63 3.02
C SER A 98 6.21 -0.68 2.25
N ALA A 99 5.26 -1.48 2.69
CA ALA A 99 4.88 -2.71 2.01
C ALA A 99 3.36 -2.80 1.84
N GLN A 100 2.95 -3.18 0.63
CA GLN A 100 1.60 -3.60 0.31
C GLN A 100 1.70 -5.00 -0.29
N ILE A 101 0.99 -5.95 0.32
CA ILE A 101 0.90 -7.32 -0.18
C ILE A 101 -0.51 -7.59 -0.71
N ARG A 102 -0.61 -8.41 -1.75
CA ARG A 102 -1.85 -8.68 -2.46
C ARG A 102 -1.94 -10.15 -2.86
N THR A 103 -3.16 -10.64 -2.99
CA THR A 103 -3.47 -11.99 -3.52
C THR A 103 -3.97 -11.97 -4.96
N ALA A 104 -3.73 -10.84 -5.67
CA ALA A 104 -4.34 -10.54 -6.97
C ALA A 104 -4.14 -11.66 -8.00
N ASP A 105 -3.05 -12.42 -7.91
CA ASP A 105 -2.69 -13.46 -8.88
C ASP A 105 -2.80 -14.89 -8.33
N SER A 106 -3.33 -15.06 -7.10
CA SER A 106 -3.32 -16.34 -6.36
C SER A 106 -4.68 -16.73 -5.78
N VAL A 107 -5.34 -15.83 -5.04
CA VAL A 107 -6.55 -16.12 -4.28
C VAL A 107 -7.62 -15.10 -4.62
N ASN A 108 -8.76 -15.61 -5.11
CA ASN A 108 -9.95 -14.84 -5.43
C ASN A 108 -11.12 -15.36 -4.59
N ILE A 109 -11.74 -14.48 -3.81
CA ILE A 109 -12.80 -14.86 -2.88
C ILE A 109 -14.13 -14.37 -3.45
N LYS A 110 -15.09 -15.29 -3.63
CA LYS A 110 -16.46 -14.96 -4.00
C LYS A 110 -17.39 -15.50 -2.92
N PHE A 111 -18.04 -14.59 -2.21
CA PHE A 111 -18.90 -14.87 -1.04
C PHE A 111 -18.13 -15.47 0.15
N GLY A 112 -18.86 -15.70 1.24
CA GLY A 112 -18.30 -16.25 2.47
C GLY A 112 -17.90 -15.18 3.47
N ARG A 113 -16.94 -15.51 4.32
CA ARG A 113 -16.46 -14.66 5.42
C ARG A 113 -14.95 -14.52 5.31
N VAL A 114 -14.48 -13.27 5.26
CA VAL A 114 -13.06 -12.93 5.34
C VAL A 114 -12.80 -12.44 6.76
N GLU A 115 -11.83 -13.07 7.43
CA GLU A 115 -11.42 -12.69 8.77
C GLU A 115 -9.93 -12.35 8.77
N VAL A 116 -9.60 -11.18 9.33
CA VAL A 116 -8.22 -10.75 9.51
C VAL A 116 -8.05 -10.33 10.96
N ARG A 117 -7.00 -10.84 11.61
CA ARG A 117 -6.61 -10.44 12.96
C ARG A 117 -5.33 -9.62 12.86
N ALA A 118 -5.43 -8.32 13.11
CA ALA A 118 -4.31 -7.39 13.02
C ALA A 118 -4.24 -6.46 14.23
N LYS A 119 -3.04 -5.97 14.53
CA LYS A 119 -2.82 -4.83 15.43
C LYS A 119 -2.35 -3.66 14.59
N LEU A 120 -3.06 -2.54 14.67
CA LEU A 120 -2.76 -1.36 13.86
C LEU A 120 -1.58 -0.56 14.45
N PRO A 121 -0.74 0.05 13.60
CA PRO A 121 0.31 0.95 14.04
C PRO A 121 -0.26 2.27 14.59
N LYS A 122 0.51 2.89 15.49
CA LYS A 122 0.32 4.28 15.92
C LYS A 122 1.50 5.10 15.43
N GLY A 123 1.23 6.23 14.79
CA GLY A 123 2.23 7.15 14.28
C GLY A 123 1.58 8.17 13.37
N ASP A 124 2.13 9.38 13.35
CA ASP A 124 1.59 10.43 12.52
C ASP A 124 1.70 10.06 11.04
N TRP A 125 0.64 10.33 10.28
CA TRP A 125 0.57 10.13 8.83
C TRP A 125 0.52 8.67 8.36
N ILE A 126 0.45 7.70 9.30
CA ILE A 126 0.30 6.29 8.95
C ILE A 126 -1.17 5.98 8.65
N TRP A 127 -1.42 5.27 7.55
CA TRP A 127 -2.76 4.85 7.12
C TRP A 127 -2.78 3.34 6.83
N PRO A 128 -3.02 2.48 7.83
CA PRO A 128 -3.20 1.06 7.60
C PRO A 128 -4.55 0.78 6.95
N ALA A 129 -4.57 -0.15 6.00
CA ALA A 129 -5.77 -0.61 5.32
C ALA A 129 -5.79 -2.14 5.13
N ILE A 130 -6.98 -2.72 5.22
CA ILE A 130 -7.30 -4.10 4.83
C ILE A 130 -8.52 -4.00 3.92
N TRP A 131 -8.34 -4.31 2.65
CA TRP A 131 -9.32 -4.03 1.63
C TRP A 131 -9.26 -5.07 0.50
N LEU A 132 -10.27 -5.05 -0.36
CA LEU A 132 -10.44 -5.99 -1.45
C LEU A 132 -10.74 -5.24 -2.74
N LEU A 133 -10.05 -5.62 -3.80
CA LEU A 133 -10.37 -5.26 -5.18
C LEU A 133 -10.92 -6.46 -5.95
N PRO A 134 -11.77 -6.24 -6.97
CA PRO A 134 -12.22 -7.29 -7.86
C PRO A 134 -11.05 -7.81 -8.70
N ARG A 135 -10.99 -9.12 -8.91
CA ARG A 135 -9.99 -9.73 -9.81
C ARG A 135 -10.12 -9.23 -11.25
N HIS A 136 -11.35 -8.95 -11.67
CA HIS A 136 -11.66 -8.51 -13.02
C HIS A 136 -12.51 -7.25 -12.96
N GLY A 137 -12.17 -6.27 -13.79
CA GLY A 137 -12.95 -5.04 -13.98
C GLY A 137 -14.22 -5.27 -14.80
N ALA A 138 -15.12 -6.17 -14.36
CA ALA A 138 -16.26 -6.63 -15.14
C ALA A 138 -17.27 -5.52 -15.50
N TYR A 139 -17.28 -4.43 -14.75
CA TYR A 139 -18.20 -3.30 -14.91
C TYR A 139 -17.50 -2.00 -15.31
N GLY A 140 -16.19 -2.06 -15.63
CA GLY A 140 -15.37 -0.90 -16.01
C GLY A 140 -14.33 -0.51 -14.95
N PRO A 141 -13.68 0.65 -15.10
CA PRO A 141 -12.68 1.13 -14.14
C PRO A 141 -13.31 1.38 -12.76
N TRP A 142 -12.48 1.53 -11.74
CA TRP A 142 -12.92 1.93 -10.41
C TRP A 142 -13.76 3.24 -10.47
N PRO A 143 -14.86 3.36 -9.70
CA PRO A 143 -15.40 2.41 -8.71
C PRO A 143 -16.42 1.42 -9.31
N ALA A 144 -16.62 1.41 -10.64
CA ALA A 144 -17.70 0.64 -11.26
C ALA A 144 -17.61 -0.86 -11.02
N SER A 145 -16.38 -1.40 -10.96
CA SER A 145 -16.16 -2.81 -10.64
C SER A 145 -16.12 -3.11 -9.14
N GLY A 146 -16.14 -2.07 -8.30
CA GLY A 146 -16.22 -2.16 -6.84
C GLY A 146 -14.88 -2.13 -6.13
N GLU A 147 -14.94 -1.80 -4.83
CA GLU A 147 -13.89 -1.96 -3.83
C GLU A 147 -14.56 -2.13 -2.45
N ILE A 148 -13.97 -2.98 -1.60
CA ILE A 148 -14.48 -3.24 -0.25
C ILE A 148 -13.36 -2.98 0.75
N ASP A 149 -13.49 -1.91 1.52
CA ASP A 149 -12.61 -1.58 2.63
C ASP A 149 -13.14 -2.26 3.88
N ILE A 150 -12.52 -3.37 4.26
CA ILE A 150 -12.87 -4.11 5.48
C ILE A 150 -12.48 -3.28 6.70
N MET A 151 -11.32 -2.62 6.64
CA MET A 151 -10.81 -1.78 7.71
C MET A 151 -9.85 -0.74 7.17
N GLU A 152 -10.08 0.52 7.52
CA GLU A 152 -9.12 1.61 7.42
C GLU A 152 -9.06 2.38 8.75
N SER A 153 -7.91 2.98 9.05
CA SER A 153 -7.72 3.79 10.26
C SER A 153 -6.66 4.86 10.02
N ARG A 154 -6.65 5.92 10.84
CA ARG A 154 -5.52 6.86 10.88
C ARG A 154 -4.65 6.57 12.11
N GLY A 155 -3.33 6.58 11.91
CA GLY A 155 -2.34 6.32 12.95
C GLY A 155 -2.10 7.49 13.91
N ASN A 156 -2.58 8.69 13.57
CA ASN A 156 -2.44 9.89 14.39
C ASN A 156 -3.28 9.75 15.68
N LEU A 157 -2.70 10.12 16.83
CA LEU A 157 -3.39 10.00 18.13
C LEU A 157 -4.60 10.94 18.23
N ASN A 158 -4.45 12.17 17.76
CA ASN A 158 -5.43 13.25 17.88
C ASN A 158 -5.97 13.68 16.51
N TYR A 159 -6.29 12.72 15.65
CA TYR A 159 -6.91 13.05 14.35
C TYR A 159 -8.39 13.40 14.53
N PRO A 160 -8.90 14.46 13.88
CA PRO A 160 -10.29 14.86 14.05
C PRO A 160 -11.27 13.76 13.62
N ALA A 161 -12.30 13.52 14.42
CA ALA A 161 -13.30 12.49 14.17
C ALA A 161 -14.04 12.68 12.84
N GLU A 162 -14.27 13.94 12.43
CA GLU A 162 -14.92 14.31 11.17
C GLU A 162 -14.15 13.86 9.91
N TYR A 163 -12.84 13.56 10.03
CA TYR A 163 -12.00 13.06 8.93
C TYR A 163 -11.65 11.57 9.07
N GLY A 164 -12.42 10.81 9.86
CA GLY A 164 -12.20 9.37 10.08
C GLY A 164 -11.55 9.03 11.43
N GLY A 165 -11.20 10.04 12.23
CA GLY A 165 -10.66 9.88 13.59
C GLY A 165 -9.26 9.27 13.65
N GLY A 166 -8.73 9.09 14.86
CA GLY A 166 -7.36 8.63 15.12
C GLY A 166 -7.25 7.14 15.45
N VAL A 167 -6.22 6.77 16.21
CA VAL A 167 -5.89 5.35 16.53
C VAL A 167 -6.97 4.52 17.22
N ASN A 168 -8.04 5.15 17.70
CA ASN A 168 -9.14 4.47 18.40
C ASN A 168 -10.40 4.32 17.53
N THR A 169 -10.33 4.69 16.24
CA THR A 169 -11.43 4.59 15.29
C THR A 169 -11.00 3.79 14.08
N MET A 170 -11.94 3.04 13.51
CA MET A 170 -11.76 2.38 12.22
C MET A 170 -13.00 2.60 11.37
N GLY A 171 -12.79 2.73 10.07
CA GLY A 171 -13.82 2.85 9.05
C GLY A 171 -13.89 1.59 8.19
N SER A 172 -15.07 1.35 7.62
CA SER A 172 -15.28 0.38 6.56
C SER A 172 -16.16 1.02 5.50
N THR A 173 -15.82 0.79 4.24
CA THR A 173 -16.42 1.46 3.09
C THR A 173 -16.70 0.45 1.99
N LEU A 174 -17.77 0.70 1.23
CA LEU A 174 -18.06 -0.02 -0.01
C LEU A 174 -18.04 1.02 -1.11
N HIS A 175 -17.10 0.91 -2.03
CA HIS A 175 -17.02 1.80 -3.18
C HIS A 175 -17.72 1.15 -4.37
N TRP A 176 -18.67 1.88 -4.95
CA TRP A 176 -19.42 1.45 -6.13
C TRP A 176 -20.06 2.63 -6.85
N GLY A 177 -20.46 2.42 -8.10
CA GLY A 177 -21.13 3.43 -8.93
C GLY A 177 -20.51 3.55 -10.32
N PRO A 178 -21.17 4.20 -11.27
CA PRO A 178 -20.76 4.16 -12.69
C PRO A 178 -19.45 4.91 -12.99
N SER A 179 -18.98 5.80 -12.11
CA SER A 179 -17.72 6.55 -12.27
C SER A 179 -17.27 7.19 -10.96
N TYR A 180 -16.05 7.75 -10.94
CA TYR A 180 -15.47 8.49 -9.81
C TYR A 180 -16.45 9.54 -9.21
N THR A 181 -17.11 10.33 -10.07
CA THR A 181 -18.06 11.37 -9.65
C THR A 181 -19.30 10.82 -8.95
N TYR A 182 -19.64 9.56 -9.20
CA TYR A 182 -20.80 8.87 -8.65
C TYR A 182 -20.40 7.76 -7.69
N ASN A 183 -19.19 7.81 -7.15
CA ASN A 183 -18.76 6.92 -6.08
C ASN A 183 -19.67 7.11 -4.86
N ARG A 184 -20.11 6.01 -4.27
CA ARG A 184 -20.97 5.97 -3.09
C ARG A 184 -20.31 5.16 -2.00
#